data_AF-A0A0C5DZ70-F1
#
_entry.id   AF-A0A0C5DZ70-F1
#
_cell.length_a   1.000
_cell.length_b   1.000
_cell.length_c   1.000
_cell.angle_alpha   90.00
_cell.angle_beta   90.00
_cell.angle_gamma   90.00
#
_symmetry.space_group_name_H-M   'P 1'
#
loop_
_entity.id
_entity.type
_entity.pdbx_description
1 polymer ?
#
loop_
_entity_poly.entity_id
_entity_poly.type
_entity_poly.pdbx_seq_one_letter_code
_entity_poly.pdbx_strand_id
1 'polypeptide(L)'
;MRKHDWEPIIPLLGTMTDRDLAIRFDVPHNTIAAKRNQLSIPAHDQLHVPRNVWNEDNVKLLGTIPDELLGRKLGVSITAVQNARLRRGIPALLQRRNVWSEEALALLGTMLDKKLAARLGVSNAAVSVKRKNMGIARFKKTQKSKPAAVQRRKKKAEQSLGLPRDGEWSELAALDQPSFFAELDRLYKQSKGERLSYPRLSELCLWSVSRLQKWFTAGSAQENLQLPVRHHIWLAVRSALEKPGP
;
A
#
# COMPACT_ATOMS: atom_id res chain seq x y z
N MET A 1 -13.82 -1.45 -29.70
CA MET A 1 -13.87 -0.03 -29.27
C MET A 1 -15.32 0.32 -28.98
N ARG A 2 -15.66 0.83 -27.79
CA ARG A 2 -17.00 1.40 -27.59
C ARG A 2 -17.13 2.59 -28.54
N LYS A 3 -18.17 2.61 -29.38
CA LYS A 3 -18.51 3.77 -30.20
C LYS A 3 -19.21 4.76 -29.27
N HIS A 4 -18.56 5.88 -29.01
CA HIS A 4 -19.18 7.00 -28.30
C HIS A 4 -19.97 7.82 -29.31
N ASP A 5 -21.15 8.28 -28.91
CA ASP A 5 -21.89 9.27 -29.67
C ASP A 5 -21.20 10.64 -29.52
N TRP A 6 -20.73 11.18 -30.64
CA TRP A 6 -19.94 12.41 -30.67
C TRP A 6 -20.77 13.64 -31.03
N GLU A 7 -21.99 13.48 -31.55
CA GLU A 7 -22.84 14.59 -31.96
C GLU A 7 -23.09 15.60 -30.83
N PRO A 8 -23.44 15.20 -29.58
CA PRO A 8 -23.65 16.16 -28.51
C PRO A 8 -22.34 16.66 -27.86
N ILE A 9 -21.22 15.97 -28.10
CA ILE A 9 -19.93 16.27 -27.45
C ILE A 9 -19.12 17.27 -28.27
N ILE A 10 -19.09 17.12 -29.60
CA ILE A 10 -18.28 17.94 -30.52
C ILE A 10 -18.47 19.46 -30.30
N PRO A 11 -19.71 20.00 -30.21
CA PRO A 11 -19.92 21.44 -30.02
C PRO A 11 -19.40 21.98 -28.68
N LEU A 12 -19.20 21.10 -27.69
CA LEU A 12 -18.79 21.49 -26.35
C LEU A 12 -17.28 21.33 -26.11
N LEU A 13 -16.56 20.66 -27.01
CA LEU A 13 -15.09 20.53 -26.94
C LEU A 13 -14.43 21.91 -26.87
N GLY A 14 -13.60 22.13 -25.86
CA GLY A 14 -12.90 23.41 -25.65
C GLY A 14 -13.73 24.50 -24.95
N THR A 15 -15.05 24.33 -24.80
CA THR A 15 -15.93 25.28 -24.06
C THR A 15 -15.97 25.02 -22.55
N MET A 16 -15.64 23.79 -22.14
CA MET A 16 -15.52 23.36 -20.75
C MET A 16 -14.42 22.29 -20.65
N THR A 17 -14.01 21.90 -19.44
CA THR A 17 -12.88 21.00 -19.30
C THR A 17 -13.19 19.60 -19.85
N ASP A 18 -12.17 18.92 -20.38
CA ASP A 18 -12.30 17.52 -20.85
C ASP A 18 -12.80 16.59 -19.71
N ARG A 19 -12.58 16.98 -18.44
CA ARG A 19 -13.08 16.30 -17.24
C ARG A 19 -14.58 16.50 -17.03
N ASP A 20 -15.09 17.72 -17.23
CA ASP A 20 -16.52 18.01 -17.08
C ASP A 20 -17.34 17.34 -18.18
N LEU A 21 -16.81 17.33 -19.42
CA LEU A 21 -17.37 16.55 -20.52
C LEU A 21 -17.37 15.06 -20.23
N ALA A 22 -16.30 14.56 -19.59
CA ALA A 22 -16.20 13.15 -19.23
C ALA A 22 -17.29 12.73 -18.24
N ILE A 23 -17.52 13.55 -17.22
CA ILE A 23 -18.57 13.33 -16.22
C ILE A 23 -19.95 13.43 -16.88
N ARG A 24 -20.16 14.43 -17.74
CA ARG A 24 -21.47 14.71 -18.33
C ARG A 24 -21.94 13.67 -19.34
N PHE A 25 -21.02 13.11 -20.12
CA PHE A 25 -21.33 12.19 -21.21
C PHE A 25 -20.88 10.74 -20.96
N ASP A 26 -20.38 10.44 -19.76
CA ASP A 26 -19.81 9.15 -19.38
C ASP A 26 -18.77 8.62 -20.38
N VAL A 27 -17.90 9.52 -20.84
CA VAL A 27 -16.80 9.22 -21.75
C VAL A 27 -15.48 9.43 -21.01
N PRO A 28 -14.49 8.52 -21.09
CA PRO A 28 -13.19 8.75 -20.46
C PRO A 28 -12.54 10.06 -20.94
N HIS A 29 -12.05 10.88 -20.00
CA HIS A 29 -11.46 12.19 -20.31
C HIS A 29 -10.32 12.13 -21.34
N ASN A 30 -9.52 11.06 -21.35
CA ASN A 30 -8.47 10.85 -22.35
C ASN A 30 -9.04 10.65 -23.77
N THR A 31 -10.23 10.06 -23.90
CA THR A 31 -10.91 9.86 -25.18
C THR A 31 -11.48 11.19 -25.69
N ILE A 32 -12.04 12.01 -24.81
CA ILE A 32 -12.47 13.38 -25.13
C ILE A 32 -11.26 14.23 -25.55
N ALA A 33 -10.16 14.18 -24.80
CA ALA A 33 -8.92 14.89 -25.13
C ALA A 33 -8.36 14.45 -26.49
N ALA A 34 -8.38 13.15 -26.79
CA ALA A 34 -7.95 12.62 -28.07
C ALA A 34 -8.83 13.11 -29.23
N LYS A 35 -10.17 13.13 -29.06
CA LYS A 35 -11.09 13.64 -30.07
C LYS A 35 -10.92 15.16 -30.27
N ARG A 36 -10.76 15.91 -29.18
CA ARG A 36 -10.48 17.35 -29.19
C ARG A 36 -9.20 17.66 -29.97
N ASN A 37 -8.13 16.92 -29.69
CA ASN A 37 -6.85 17.05 -30.40
C ASN A 37 -6.96 16.63 -31.88
N GLN A 38 -7.73 15.58 -32.20
CA GLN A 38 -8.00 15.17 -33.58
C GLN A 38 -8.65 16.30 -34.40
N LEU A 39 -9.55 17.07 -33.76
CA LEU A 39 -10.23 18.22 -34.37
C LEU A 39 -9.42 19.52 -34.24
N SER A 40 -8.19 19.46 -33.73
CA SER A 40 -7.32 20.64 -33.49
C SER A 40 -7.95 21.72 -32.61
N ILE A 41 -8.82 21.32 -31.68
CA ILE A 41 -9.47 22.23 -30.74
C ILE A 41 -8.58 22.41 -29.50
N PRO A 42 -8.24 23.64 -29.07
CA PRO A 42 -7.50 23.86 -27.82
C PRO A 42 -8.28 23.40 -26.59
N ALA A 43 -7.57 22.93 -25.56
CA ALA A 43 -8.22 22.56 -24.30
C ALA A 43 -8.79 23.81 -23.60
N HIS A 44 -9.90 23.66 -22.88
CA HIS A 44 -10.57 24.78 -22.21
C HIS A 44 -9.66 25.55 -21.24
N ASP A 45 -8.78 24.83 -20.52
CA ASP A 45 -7.78 25.41 -19.64
C ASP A 45 -6.72 26.26 -20.37
N GLN A 46 -6.54 26.07 -21.67
CA GLN A 46 -5.69 26.90 -22.53
C GLN A 46 -6.40 28.20 -22.96
N LEU A 47 -7.74 28.18 -23.02
CA LEU A 47 -8.57 29.32 -23.45
C LEU A 47 -9.01 30.22 -22.28
N HIS A 48 -9.06 29.69 -21.06
CA HIS A 48 -9.39 30.43 -19.84
C HIS A 48 -8.17 31.04 -19.11
N VAL A 49 -7.02 31.15 -19.78
CA VAL A 49 -5.99 32.09 -19.33
C VAL A 49 -6.53 33.50 -19.62
N PRO A 50 -6.75 34.38 -18.62
CA PRO A 50 -7.18 35.74 -18.90
C PRO A 50 -6.30 36.34 -20.01
N ARG A 51 -6.92 36.97 -21.01
CA ARG A 51 -6.30 37.36 -22.30
C ARG A 51 -5.00 38.17 -22.14
N ASN A 52 -4.74 38.74 -20.97
CA ASN A 52 -3.60 39.56 -20.63
C ASN A 52 -2.65 38.98 -19.55
N VAL A 53 -2.74 37.69 -19.20
CA VAL A 53 -1.82 37.11 -18.18
C VAL A 53 -0.37 37.10 -18.67
N TRP A 54 -0.11 36.89 -19.95
CA TRP A 54 1.25 36.87 -20.50
C TRP A 54 1.66 38.24 -21.06
N ASN A 55 1.49 39.29 -20.26
CA ASN A 55 2.07 40.61 -20.53
C ASN A 55 3.61 40.58 -20.35
N GLU A 56 4.28 41.67 -20.72
CA GLU A 56 5.75 41.75 -20.65
C GLU A 56 6.31 41.44 -19.26
N ASP A 57 5.66 41.93 -18.21
CA ASP A 57 6.11 41.74 -16.83
C ASP A 57 6.01 40.28 -16.39
N ASN A 58 4.92 39.60 -16.74
CA ASN A 58 4.70 38.21 -16.36
C ASN A 58 5.54 37.24 -17.21
N VAL A 59 5.85 37.60 -18.46
CA VAL A 59 6.78 36.85 -19.30
C VAL A 59 8.20 36.91 -18.72
N LYS A 60 8.64 38.05 -18.18
CA LYS A 60 9.94 38.18 -17.47
C LYS A 60 10.01 37.29 -16.21
N LEU A 61 8.87 36.89 -15.66
CA LEU A 61 8.83 35.98 -14.50
C LEU A 61 8.97 34.49 -14.88
N LEU A 62 8.79 34.13 -16.16
CA LEU A 62 8.98 32.75 -16.62
C LEU A 62 10.44 32.33 -16.47
N GLY A 63 10.68 31.21 -15.79
CA GLY A 63 12.04 30.69 -15.58
C GLY A 63 12.87 31.44 -14.53
N THR A 64 12.37 32.56 -13.98
CA THR A 64 13.02 33.28 -12.86
C THR A 64 12.43 32.91 -11.51
N ILE A 65 11.16 32.49 -11.47
CA ILE A 65 10.50 31.90 -10.31
C ILE A 65 9.94 30.50 -10.66
N PRO A 66 9.78 29.58 -9.70
CA PRO A 66 9.22 28.25 -9.97
C PRO A 66 7.83 28.31 -10.58
N ASP A 67 7.56 27.43 -11.55
CA ASP A 67 6.27 27.38 -12.27
C ASP A 67 5.07 27.26 -11.31
N GLU A 68 5.24 26.58 -10.18
CA GLU A 68 4.21 26.48 -9.13
C GLU A 68 3.92 27.83 -8.45
N LEU A 69 4.95 28.57 -8.05
CA LEU A 69 4.79 29.87 -7.41
C LEU A 69 4.25 30.91 -8.39
N LEU A 70 4.71 30.85 -9.63
CA LEU A 70 4.23 31.73 -10.70
C LEU A 70 2.75 31.47 -11.01
N GLY A 71 2.33 30.19 -11.07
CA GLY A 71 0.93 29.83 -11.27
C GLY A 71 0.03 30.40 -10.17
N ARG A 72 0.42 30.24 -8.90
CA ARG A 72 -0.29 30.83 -7.76
C ARG A 72 -0.32 32.37 -7.84
N LYS A 73 0.79 33.00 -8.20
CA LYS A 73 0.91 34.46 -8.32
C LYS A 73 0.00 35.04 -9.41
N LEU A 74 -0.15 34.33 -10.52
CA LEU A 74 -0.92 34.79 -11.68
C LEU A 74 -2.35 34.25 -11.72
N GLY A 75 -2.74 33.41 -10.76
CA GLY A 75 -4.05 32.75 -10.74
C GLY A 75 -4.26 31.77 -11.91
N VAL A 76 -3.19 31.19 -12.43
CA VAL A 76 -3.23 30.23 -13.56
C VAL A 76 -2.69 28.87 -13.16
N SER A 77 -3.07 27.83 -13.91
CA SER A 77 -2.57 26.48 -13.66
C SER A 77 -1.05 26.38 -13.87
N ILE A 78 -0.41 25.48 -13.12
CA ILE A 78 1.03 25.18 -13.28
C ILE A 78 1.32 24.77 -14.73
N THR A 79 0.40 24.01 -15.35
CA THR A 79 0.50 23.58 -16.75
C THR A 79 0.45 24.75 -17.73
N ALA A 80 -0.37 25.78 -17.47
CA ALA A 80 -0.40 26.98 -18.29
C ALA A 80 0.94 27.73 -18.25
N VAL A 81 1.56 27.82 -17.07
CA VAL A 81 2.91 28.39 -16.90
C VAL A 81 3.96 27.57 -17.64
N GLN A 82 3.95 26.24 -17.46
CA GLN A 82 4.85 25.33 -18.17
C GLN A 82 4.73 25.47 -19.68
N ASN A 83 3.51 25.51 -20.21
CA ASN A 83 3.26 25.68 -21.64
C ASN A 83 3.71 27.06 -22.14
N ALA A 84 3.49 28.13 -21.37
CA ALA A 84 3.96 29.46 -21.73
C ALA A 84 5.49 29.56 -21.75
N ARG A 85 6.14 28.87 -20.81
CA ARG A 85 7.59 28.74 -20.69
C ARG A 85 8.19 27.96 -21.87
N LEU A 86 7.65 26.76 -22.13
CA LEU A 86 8.12 25.86 -23.20
C LEU A 86 7.92 26.46 -24.59
N ARG A 87 6.79 27.12 -24.86
CA ARG A 87 6.55 27.82 -26.14
C ARG A 87 7.55 28.94 -26.42
N ARG A 88 8.15 29.51 -25.38
CA ARG A 88 9.15 30.59 -25.47
C ARG A 88 10.58 30.08 -25.36
N GLY A 89 10.79 28.76 -25.35
CA GLY A 89 12.12 28.16 -25.20
C GLY A 89 12.79 28.43 -23.85
N ILE A 90 12.03 28.85 -22.83
CA ILE A 90 12.59 29.21 -21.53
C ILE A 90 12.79 27.92 -20.71
N PRO A 91 13.99 27.67 -20.14
CA PRO A 91 14.20 26.53 -19.26
C PRO A 91 13.46 26.72 -17.93
N ALA A 92 13.03 25.61 -17.31
CA ALA A 92 12.44 25.66 -15.99
C ALA A 92 13.46 26.17 -14.98
N LEU A 93 13.02 27.00 -14.03
CA LEU A 93 13.83 27.24 -12.84
C LEU A 93 13.93 25.94 -12.07
N LEU A 94 15.06 25.26 -12.19
CA LEU A 94 15.39 24.11 -11.35
C LEU A 94 15.67 24.62 -9.94
N GLN A 95 14.62 24.85 -9.14
CA GLN A 95 14.81 24.92 -7.70
C GLN A 95 15.21 23.53 -7.22
N ARG A 96 16.52 23.29 -7.20
CA ARG A 96 17.08 22.33 -6.26
C ARG A 96 16.75 22.91 -4.89
N ARG A 97 15.64 22.48 -4.28
CA ARG A 97 15.47 22.66 -2.83
C ARG A 97 16.78 22.20 -2.23
N ASN A 98 17.50 23.10 -1.55
CA ASN A 98 18.69 22.68 -0.82
C ASN A 98 18.19 21.89 0.40
N VAL A 99 17.81 20.64 0.16
CA VAL A 99 17.26 19.74 1.17
C VAL A 99 18.33 19.40 2.22
N TRP A 100 19.60 19.66 1.91
CA TRP A 100 20.74 19.47 2.79
C TRP A 100 21.09 20.75 3.54
N SER A 101 20.15 21.25 4.36
CA SER A 101 20.47 22.26 5.37
C SER A 101 21.41 21.69 6.43
N GLU A 102 22.05 22.55 7.23
CA GLU A 102 22.94 22.11 8.31
C GLU A 102 22.23 21.16 9.29
N GLU A 103 20.96 21.45 9.60
CA GLU A 103 20.12 20.59 10.44
C GLU A 103 19.86 19.23 9.77
N ALA A 104 19.59 19.21 8.45
CA ALA A 104 19.38 17.98 7.71
C ALA A 104 20.64 17.11 7.65
N LEU A 105 21.81 17.74 7.52
CA LEU A 105 23.11 17.08 7.53
C LEU A 105 23.41 16.48 8.91
N ALA A 106 23.11 17.20 9.99
CA ALA A 106 23.29 16.72 11.36
C ALA A 106 22.42 15.49 11.69
N LEU A 107 21.31 15.28 10.97
CA LEU A 107 20.43 14.13 11.16
C LEU A 107 20.87 12.87 10.37
N LEU A 108 21.85 12.97 9.47
CA LEU A 108 22.36 11.81 8.74
C LEU A 108 23.00 10.81 9.72
N GLY A 109 22.60 9.54 9.64
CA GLY A 109 23.13 8.48 10.50
C GLY A 109 22.58 8.46 11.94
N THR A 110 21.82 9.47 12.37
CA THR A 110 21.19 9.50 13.71
C THR A 110 19.81 8.83 13.75
N MET A 111 19.19 8.66 12.58
CA MET A 111 17.92 7.97 12.42
C MET A 111 17.89 7.15 11.12
N LEU A 112 16.86 6.32 10.97
CA LEU A 112 16.65 5.57 9.74
C LEU A 112 16.52 6.52 8.54
N ASP A 113 17.25 6.21 7.45
CA ASP A 113 17.20 6.96 6.19
C ASP A 113 15.75 7.16 5.70
N LYS A 114 14.87 6.17 5.89
CA LYS A 114 13.43 6.28 5.56
C LYS A 114 12.69 7.37 6.36
N LYS A 115 13.01 7.53 7.64
CA LYS A 115 12.38 8.54 8.49
C LYS A 115 12.89 9.94 8.14
N LEU A 116 14.20 10.05 7.91
CA LEU A 116 14.81 11.32 7.50
C LEU A 116 14.30 11.74 6.11
N ALA A 117 14.19 10.81 5.17
CA ALA A 117 13.63 11.04 3.85
C ALA A 117 12.20 11.59 3.90
N ALA A 118 11.33 10.99 4.73
CA ALA A 118 9.97 11.48 4.94
C ALA A 118 9.93 12.90 5.52
N ARG A 119 10.82 13.21 6.48
CA ARG A 119 10.92 14.55 7.09
C ARG A 119 11.40 15.61 6.10
N LEU A 120 12.30 15.24 5.20
CA LEU A 120 12.93 16.13 4.22
C LEU A 120 12.17 16.19 2.88
N GLY A 121 11.14 15.35 2.69
CA GLY A 121 10.40 15.27 1.43
C GLY A 121 11.23 14.76 0.25
N VAL A 122 12.21 13.87 0.50
CA VAL A 122 13.08 13.27 -0.53
C VAL A 122 13.00 11.75 -0.52
N SER A 123 13.62 11.11 -1.52
CA SER A 123 13.69 9.66 -1.58
C SER A 123 14.69 9.09 -0.57
N ASN A 124 14.44 7.85 -0.11
CA ASN A 124 15.38 7.12 0.75
C ASN A 124 16.76 6.96 0.10
N ALA A 125 16.79 6.83 -1.23
CA ALA A 125 18.01 6.72 -2.01
C ALA A 125 18.85 8.01 -1.93
N ALA A 126 18.22 9.18 -2.03
CA ALA A 126 18.90 10.47 -1.92
C ALA A 126 19.60 10.62 -0.55
N VAL A 127 18.94 10.21 0.53
CA VAL A 127 19.52 10.18 1.89
C VAL A 127 20.67 9.20 2.00
N SER A 128 20.51 7.98 1.48
CA SER A 128 21.56 6.96 1.52
C SER A 128 22.81 7.37 0.74
N VAL A 129 22.64 7.98 -0.43
CA VAL A 129 23.74 8.51 -1.25
C VAL A 129 24.45 9.64 -0.50
N LYS A 130 23.71 10.63 0.03
CA LYS A 130 24.31 11.75 0.77
C LYS A 130 25.07 11.26 2.00
N ARG A 131 24.48 10.34 2.78
CA ARG A 131 25.11 9.70 3.94
C ARG A 131 26.43 9.01 3.56
N LYS A 132 26.44 8.23 2.47
CA LYS A 132 27.65 7.55 1.97
C LYS A 132 28.72 8.53 1.50
N ASN A 133 28.34 9.57 0.76
CA ASN A 133 29.26 10.60 0.28
C ASN A 133 29.93 11.37 1.44
N MET A 134 29.25 11.44 2.60
CA MET A 134 29.79 12.03 3.82
C MET A 134 30.50 11.01 4.73
N GLY A 135 30.69 9.76 4.29
CA GLY A 135 31.34 8.72 5.08
C GLY A 135 30.55 8.27 6.31
N ILE A 136 29.28 8.67 6.45
CA ILE A 136 28.47 8.39 7.63
C ILE A 136 27.95 6.95 7.55
N ALA A 137 28.10 6.17 8.62
CA ALA A 137 27.56 4.81 8.66
C ALA A 137 26.02 4.81 8.70
N ARG A 138 25.39 3.73 8.22
CA ARG A 138 23.94 3.56 8.32
C ARG A 138 23.51 3.57 9.79
N PHE A 139 22.37 4.17 10.10
CA PHE A 139 21.81 4.09 11.45
C PHE A 139 21.52 2.62 11.78
N LYS A 140 22.27 2.06 12.73
CA LYS A 140 21.97 0.76 13.33
C LYS A 140 20.98 1.02 14.45
N LYS A 141 19.77 0.45 14.35
CA LYS A 141 18.97 0.27 15.56
C LYS A 141 19.81 -0.63 16.45
N THR A 142 20.43 -0.07 17.48
CA THR A 142 20.74 -0.86 18.67
C THR A 142 19.41 -1.50 19.03
N GLN A 143 19.30 -2.82 18.88
CA GLN A 143 18.26 -3.53 19.58
C GLN A 143 18.54 -3.17 21.03
N LYS A 144 17.81 -2.18 21.57
CA LYS A 144 17.67 -2.10 23.01
C LYS A 144 17.13 -3.49 23.33
N SER A 145 17.96 -4.32 23.97
CA SER A 145 17.46 -5.51 24.62
C SER A 145 16.17 -5.08 25.30
N LYS A 146 15.06 -5.74 24.95
CA LYS A 146 13.74 -5.31 25.44
C LYS A 146 13.88 -5.07 26.94
N PRO A 147 13.56 -3.87 27.47
CA PRO A 147 13.62 -3.67 28.90
C PRO A 147 12.69 -4.71 29.52
N ALA A 148 13.13 -5.33 30.62
CA ALA A 148 12.50 -6.47 31.29
C ALA A 148 10.98 -6.32 31.53
N ALA A 149 10.44 -5.10 31.45
CA ALA A 149 9.02 -4.78 31.52
C ALA A 149 8.16 -5.26 30.34
N VAL A 150 8.69 -5.43 29.12
CA VAL A 150 7.90 -5.99 27.99
C VAL A 150 7.86 -7.51 28.03
N GLN A 151 8.90 -8.18 28.55
CA GLN A 151 8.79 -9.59 28.95
C GLN A 151 7.73 -9.76 30.03
N ARG A 152 7.57 -8.78 30.93
CA ARG A 152 6.61 -8.83 32.04
C ARG A 152 5.14 -8.70 31.61
N ARG A 153 4.84 -8.02 30.48
CA ARG A 153 3.46 -7.97 29.92
C ARG A 153 3.07 -9.22 29.14
N LYS A 154 4.02 -9.91 28.48
CA LYS A 154 3.79 -11.27 27.97
C LYS A 154 3.66 -12.28 29.12
N LYS A 155 4.58 -12.27 30.09
CA LYS A 155 4.53 -13.14 31.28
C LYS A 155 3.26 -12.96 32.13
N LYS A 156 2.75 -11.74 32.28
CA LYS A 156 1.56 -11.49 33.13
C LYS A 156 0.24 -11.84 32.43
N ALA A 157 0.16 -11.70 31.09
CA ALA A 157 -0.97 -12.21 30.32
C ALA A 157 -0.93 -13.75 30.17
N GLU A 158 0.27 -14.35 30.17
CA GLU A 158 0.47 -15.80 30.22
C GLU A 158 0.30 -16.40 31.64
N GLN A 159 0.36 -15.58 32.71
CA GLN A 159 0.18 -16.02 34.11
C GLN A 159 -1.18 -15.72 34.73
N SER A 160 -2.09 -15.01 34.06
CA SER A 160 -3.40 -14.64 34.64
C SER A 160 -4.61 -15.36 34.04
N LEU A 161 -4.40 -16.38 33.22
CA LEU A 161 -5.44 -17.34 32.83
C LEU A 161 -4.92 -18.72 33.20
N GLY A 162 -5.15 -19.09 34.46
CA GLY A 162 -4.73 -20.38 34.98
C GLY A 162 -5.46 -21.51 34.26
N LEU A 163 -4.72 -22.21 33.39
CA LEU A 163 -4.91 -23.61 32.99
C LEU A 163 -3.65 -24.07 32.19
N PRO A 164 -2.77 -24.93 32.74
CA PRO A 164 -2.02 -25.93 31.97
C PRO A 164 -3.00 -27.08 31.62
N ARG A 165 -2.89 -27.89 30.56
CA ARG A 165 -1.73 -28.61 30.01
C ARG A 165 -2.23 -29.46 28.81
N ASP A 166 -1.29 -29.94 27.99
CA ASP A 166 -1.39 -30.97 26.93
C ASP A 166 -1.65 -30.43 25.50
N GLY A 167 -0.60 -30.35 24.68
CA GLY A 167 -0.68 -30.03 23.25
C GLY A 167 -0.26 -28.59 22.90
N GLU A 168 0.94 -28.18 23.30
CA GLU A 168 1.48 -26.87 22.93
C GLU A 168 1.49 -26.75 21.40
N TRP A 169 0.82 -25.72 20.88
CA TRP A 169 0.79 -25.39 19.45
C TRP A 169 2.19 -25.44 18.81
N SER A 170 3.24 -25.12 19.56
CA SER A 170 4.65 -25.22 19.16
C SER A 170 5.06 -26.64 18.69
N GLU A 171 4.61 -27.69 19.39
CA GLU A 171 4.91 -29.09 19.06
C GLU A 171 4.11 -29.54 17.83
N LEU A 172 2.81 -29.20 17.80
CA LEU A 172 1.93 -29.49 16.66
C LEU A 172 2.35 -28.78 15.38
N ALA A 173 2.84 -27.55 15.49
CA ALA A 173 3.32 -26.75 14.36
C ALA A 173 4.56 -27.37 13.70
N ALA A 174 5.37 -28.11 14.46
CA ALA A 174 6.59 -28.75 13.99
C ALA A 174 6.33 -30.08 13.26
N LEU A 175 5.16 -30.68 13.43
CA LEU A 175 4.79 -31.93 12.77
C LEU A 175 4.61 -31.76 11.26
N ASP A 176 4.82 -32.82 10.51
CA ASP A 176 4.40 -32.89 9.12
C ASP A 176 2.86 -32.92 9.00
N GLN A 177 2.35 -32.68 7.80
CA GLN A 177 0.92 -32.51 7.56
C GLN A 177 0.08 -33.76 7.90
N PRO A 178 0.52 -35.00 7.58
CA PRO A 178 -0.14 -36.21 8.04
C PRO A 178 -0.12 -36.39 9.56
N SER A 179 1.03 -36.19 10.22
CA SER A 179 1.16 -36.38 11.67
C SER A 179 0.37 -35.33 12.45
N PHE A 180 0.26 -34.11 11.93
CA PHE A 180 -0.58 -33.08 12.53
C PHE A 180 -2.06 -33.48 12.58
N PHE A 181 -2.60 -34.05 11.50
CA PHE A 181 -3.99 -34.52 11.52
C PHE A 181 -4.17 -35.74 12.43
N ALA A 182 -3.22 -36.68 12.40
CA ALA A 182 -3.24 -37.84 13.28
C ALA A 182 -3.25 -37.42 14.77
N GLU A 183 -2.50 -36.38 15.12
CA GLU A 183 -2.46 -35.86 16.49
C GLU A 183 -3.76 -35.14 16.88
N LEU A 184 -4.38 -34.38 15.97
CA LEU A 184 -5.71 -33.81 16.20
C LEU A 184 -6.78 -34.88 16.40
N ASP A 185 -6.78 -35.95 15.58
CA ASP A 185 -7.69 -37.09 15.74
C ASP A 185 -7.46 -37.80 17.08
N ARG A 186 -6.20 -38.02 17.46
CA ARG A 186 -5.81 -38.63 18.74
C ARG A 186 -6.35 -37.84 19.93
N LEU A 187 -6.12 -36.52 19.94
CA LEU A 187 -6.58 -35.61 21.01
C LEU A 187 -8.11 -35.55 21.08
N TYR A 188 -8.76 -35.44 19.93
CA TYR A 188 -10.22 -35.39 19.86
C TYR A 188 -10.85 -36.71 20.36
N LYS A 189 -10.31 -37.86 19.95
CA LYS A 189 -10.74 -39.18 20.41
C LYS A 189 -10.54 -39.38 21.91
N GLN A 190 -9.43 -38.90 22.47
CA GLN A 190 -9.15 -38.99 23.90
C GLN A 190 -10.16 -38.19 24.74
N SER A 191 -10.67 -37.07 24.22
CA SER A 191 -11.59 -36.19 24.96
C SER A 191 -13.08 -36.48 24.68
N LYS A 192 -13.45 -36.81 23.45
CA LYS A 192 -14.85 -36.99 23.02
C LYS A 192 -15.26 -38.45 22.83
N GLY A 193 -14.31 -39.40 22.87
CA GLY A 193 -14.57 -40.83 22.69
C GLY A 193 -14.83 -41.26 21.24
N GLU A 194 -14.84 -40.32 20.28
CA GLU A 194 -15.10 -40.56 18.86
C GLU A 194 -13.94 -40.05 17.97
N ARG A 195 -13.83 -40.56 16.75
CA ARG A 195 -12.83 -40.07 15.78
C ARG A 195 -13.21 -38.72 15.20
N LEU A 196 -12.21 -37.89 14.92
CA LEU A 196 -12.35 -36.62 14.22
C LEU A 196 -12.54 -36.87 12.71
N SER A 197 -13.79 -37.09 12.31
CA SER A 197 -14.16 -37.23 10.89
C SER A 197 -14.06 -35.90 10.13
N TYR A 198 -13.90 -35.94 8.79
CA TYR A 198 -13.88 -34.71 7.98
C TYR A 198 -15.18 -33.89 8.06
N PRO A 199 -16.40 -34.48 8.06
CA PRO A 199 -17.62 -33.74 8.32
C PRO A 199 -17.60 -33.04 9.68
N ARG A 200 -17.12 -33.72 10.73
CA ARG A 200 -17.01 -33.12 12.06
C ARG A 200 -16.00 -31.97 12.08
N LEU A 201 -14.82 -32.17 11.49
CA LEU A 201 -13.82 -31.11 11.39
C LEU A 201 -14.34 -29.91 10.59
N SER A 202 -15.11 -30.15 9.52
CA SER A 202 -15.77 -29.12 8.72
C SER A 202 -16.70 -28.25 9.57
N GLU A 203 -17.49 -28.85 10.46
CA GLU A 203 -18.35 -28.12 11.40
C GLU A 203 -17.53 -27.26 12.38
N LEU A 204 -16.40 -27.77 12.87
CA LEU A 204 -15.59 -27.07 13.87
C LEU A 204 -14.86 -25.86 13.28
N CYS A 205 -14.25 -26.01 12.10
CA CYS A 205 -13.37 -24.99 11.53
C CYS A 205 -13.98 -24.19 10.37
N LEU A 206 -15.23 -24.50 9.98
CA LEU A 206 -15.99 -23.84 8.91
C LEU A 206 -15.34 -23.93 7.53
N TRP A 207 -14.61 -25.03 7.26
CA TRP A 207 -14.02 -25.35 5.97
C TRP A 207 -14.78 -26.49 5.31
N SER A 208 -14.98 -26.45 3.98
CA SER A 208 -15.69 -27.53 3.29
C SER A 208 -14.96 -28.86 3.39
N VAL A 209 -15.71 -29.97 3.45
CA VAL A 209 -15.18 -31.34 3.51
C VAL A 209 -14.19 -31.61 2.38
N SER A 210 -14.52 -31.20 1.15
CA SER A 210 -13.63 -31.36 -0.01
C SER A 210 -12.30 -30.61 0.15
N ARG A 211 -12.30 -29.46 0.83
CA ARG A 211 -11.08 -28.69 1.11
C ARG A 211 -10.21 -29.39 2.15
N LEU A 212 -10.82 -29.91 3.21
CA LEU A 212 -10.14 -30.69 4.24
C LEU A 212 -9.54 -31.98 3.66
N GLN A 213 -10.26 -32.68 2.79
CA GLN A 213 -9.76 -33.88 2.10
C GLN A 213 -8.54 -33.57 1.22
N LYS A 214 -8.54 -32.45 0.50
CA LYS A 214 -7.38 -32.02 -0.29
C LYS A 214 -6.13 -31.77 0.57
N TRP A 215 -6.30 -31.36 1.82
CA TRP A 215 -5.18 -31.18 2.74
C TRP A 215 -4.79 -32.49 3.46
N PHE A 216 -5.72 -33.30 3.94
CA PHE A 216 -5.39 -34.38 4.85
C PHE A 216 -5.38 -35.78 4.23
N THR A 217 -5.95 -35.96 3.04
CA THR A 217 -5.90 -37.24 2.33
C THR A 217 -4.56 -37.39 1.62
N ALA A 218 -3.76 -38.37 2.04
CA ALA A 218 -2.48 -38.69 1.40
C ALA A 218 -2.69 -39.16 -0.04
N GLY A 219 -1.89 -38.62 -0.98
CA GLY A 219 -1.93 -39.00 -2.39
C GLY A 219 -1.30 -37.94 -3.29
N SER A 220 -1.22 -38.22 -4.60
CA SER A 220 -0.62 -37.33 -5.60
C SER A 220 -1.32 -35.97 -5.77
N ALA A 221 -2.53 -35.82 -5.21
CA ALA A 221 -3.33 -34.60 -5.25
C ALA A 221 -3.35 -33.82 -3.92
N GLN A 222 -2.52 -34.18 -2.93
CA GLN A 222 -2.49 -33.51 -1.63
C GLN A 222 -1.93 -32.09 -1.75
N GLU A 223 -2.71 -31.10 -1.33
CA GLU A 223 -2.31 -29.68 -1.32
C GLU A 223 -1.57 -29.33 -0.01
N ASN A 224 -0.56 -28.46 -0.10
CA ASN A 224 0.19 -28.00 1.08
C ASN A 224 -0.67 -27.13 2.01
N LEU A 225 -0.70 -27.48 3.29
CA LEU A 225 -1.46 -26.78 4.33
C LEU A 225 -0.58 -25.75 5.05
N GLN A 226 -0.84 -24.47 4.77
CA GLN A 226 -0.08 -23.35 5.33
C GLN A 226 -0.23 -23.24 6.85
N LEU A 227 0.84 -22.82 7.54
CA LEU A 227 0.91 -22.75 9.00
C LEU A 227 -0.22 -21.91 9.66
N PRO A 228 -0.66 -20.75 9.11
CA PRO A 228 -1.80 -20.02 9.66
C PRO A 228 -3.11 -20.81 9.61
N VAL A 229 -3.30 -21.62 8.57
CA VAL A 229 -4.50 -22.46 8.41
C VAL A 229 -4.44 -23.63 9.39
N ARG A 230 -3.26 -24.23 9.59
CA ARG A 230 -3.04 -25.24 10.65
C ARG A 230 -3.41 -24.68 12.03
N HIS A 231 -3.01 -23.44 12.32
CA HIS A 231 -3.30 -22.79 13.60
C HIS A 231 -4.81 -22.57 13.80
N HIS A 232 -5.50 -22.10 12.76
CA HIS A 232 -6.96 -21.96 12.79
C HIS A 232 -7.67 -23.30 13.05
N ILE A 233 -7.27 -24.35 12.34
CA ILE A 233 -7.82 -25.70 12.52
C ILE A 233 -7.57 -26.21 13.95
N TRP A 234 -6.36 -26.04 14.49
CA TRP A 234 -6.05 -26.41 15.87
C TRP A 234 -6.89 -25.63 16.89
N LEU A 235 -7.05 -24.31 16.73
CA LEU A 235 -7.89 -23.49 17.62
C LEU A 235 -9.35 -23.96 17.61
N ALA A 236 -9.88 -24.30 16.44
CA ALA A 236 -11.23 -24.81 16.29
C ALA A 236 -11.43 -26.15 17.00
N VAL A 237 -10.49 -27.10 16.82
CA VAL A 237 -10.53 -28.40 17.50
C VAL A 237 -10.38 -28.21 19.00
N ARG A 238 -9.40 -27.42 19.44
CA ARG A 238 -9.16 -27.12 20.86
C ARG A 238 -10.40 -26.50 21.52
N SER A 239 -11.06 -25.54 20.86
CA SER A 239 -12.29 -24.95 21.39
C SER A 239 -13.40 -25.99 21.56
N ALA A 240 -13.45 -27.00 20.70
CA ALA A 240 -14.39 -28.11 20.83
C ALA A 240 -14.04 -29.06 21.99
N LEU A 241 -12.75 -29.24 22.29
CA LEU A 241 -12.27 -30.01 23.44
C LEU A 241 -12.62 -29.32 24.77
N GLU A 242 -12.51 -27.99 24.82
CA GLU A 242 -12.79 -27.18 26.02
C GLU A 242 -14.29 -27.09 26.37
N LYS A 243 -15.19 -27.31 25.40
CA LYS A 243 -16.63 -27.35 25.67
C LYS A 243 -17.00 -28.72 26.24
N PRO A 244 -17.68 -28.84 27.40
CA PRO A 244 -18.23 -30.11 27.86
C PRO A 244 -19.19 -30.66 26.78
N GLY A 245 -19.24 -32.00 26.64
CA GLY A 245 -20.22 -32.64 25.76
C GLY A 245 -21.66 -32.30 26.17
N PRO A 246 -22.65 -32.53 25.28
CA PRO A 246 -24.06 -32.41 25.66
C PRO A 246 -24.41 -33.30 26.85
#